data_AF-X1T044-F1
#
_entry.id   AF-X1T044-F1
#
_cell.length_a   1.000
_cell.length_b   1.000
_cell.length_c   1.000
_cell.angle_alpha   90.00
_cell.angle_beta   90.00
_cell.angle_gamma   90.00
#
_symmetry.space_group_name_H-M   'P 1'
#
loop_
_entity.id
_entity.type
_entity.pdbx_description
1 polymer ?
#
loop_
_entity_poly.entity_id
_entity_poly.type
_entity_poly.pdbx_seq_one_letter_code
_entity_poly.pdbx_strand_id
1 'polypeptide(L)'
;GKVGTPGTLTVEIRAVGLEGKPVGPALTSGTLDGTTITGTSRETAEWETITLDTPVWLYAGLKYAIVCHGTGTSISNCIKWNYNTANPYLKGGLISSSDAGATWTAESVSMDLTFREYGTAEDEIEYGGCEIYGLKIANPNGEFSIRRLFTNNCGSSITIREIGIQAGAPTTFCPYNI
;
A
#
# COMPACT_ATOMS: atom_id res chain seq x y z
N GLY A 1 14.69 9.22 -8.70
CA GLY A 1 15.73 10.06 -9.33
C GLY A 1 16.77 9.18 -10.03
N LYS A 2 17.69 9.76 -10.80
CA LYS A 2 18.74 9.02 -11.53
C LYS A 2 20.13 9.63 -11.38
N VAL A 3 21.16 8.81 -11.58
CA VAL A 3 22.55 9.20 -11.80
C VAL A 3 22.95 8.70 -13.18
N GLY A 4 23.54 9.55 -14.02
CA GLY A 4 23.92 9.21 -15.39
C GLY A 4 22.72 9.07 -16.34
N THR A 5 22.83 8.11 -17.26
CA THR A 5 21.86 7.74 -18.29
C THR A 5 21.57 6.23 -18.18
N PRO A 6 20.86 5.80 -17.11
CA PRO A 6 20.50 4.40 -16.95
C PRO A 6 19.55 3.97 -18.08
N GLY A 7 19.63 2.70 -18.47
CA GLY A 7 18.72 2.12 -19.46
C GLY A 7 17.35 1.80 -18.88
N THR A 8 16.70 0.77 -19.42
CA THR A 8 15.39 0.33 -18.94
C THR A 8 15.45 -0.19 -17.51
N LEU A 9 14.52 0.29 -16.68
CA LEU A 9 14.16 -0.28 -15.39
C LEU A 9 13.08 -1.34 -15.60
N THR A 10 13.26 -2.51 -15.00
CA THR A 10 12.21 -3.50 -14.80
C THR A 10 11.86 -3.51 -13.31
N VAL A 11 10.56 -3.44 -13.03
CA VAL A 11 10.01 -3.56 -11.68
C VAL A 11 9.08 -4.75 -11.66
N GLU A 12 9.28 -5.64 -10.70
CA GLU A 12 8.52 -6.87 -10.54
C GLU A 12 7.86 -6.91 -9.17
N ILE A 13 6.70 -7.57 -9.09
CA ILE A 13 6.12 -7.99 -7.83
C ILE A 13 6.44 -9.47 -7.62
N ARG A 14 7.03 -9.82 -6.48
CA ARG A 14 7.39 -11.20 -6.13
C ARG A 14 6.81 -11.61 -4.78
N ALA A 15 6.53 -12.90 -4.63
CA ALA A 15 6.22 -13.48 -3.33
C ALA A 15 7.45 -13.41 -2.41
N VAL A 16 7.22 -13.34 -1.10
CA VAL A 16 8.29 -13.33 -0.09
C VAL A 16 8.25 -14.61 0.74
N GLY A 17 9.40 -15.28 0.84
CA GLY A 17 9.59 -16.48 1.65
C GLY A 17 9.71 -16.19 3.15
N LEU A 18 9.87 -17.25 3.94
CA LEU A 18 9.93 -17.17 5.41
C LEU A 18 11.09 -16.30 5.94
N GLU A 19 12.18 -16.17 5.18
CA GLU A 19 13.32 -15.32 5.53
C GLU A 19 13.12 -13.83 5.18
N GLY A 20 11.94 -13.44 4.68
CA GLY A 20 11.69 -12.07 4.24
C GLY A 20 12.32 -11.70 2.90
N LYS A 21 12.78 -12.70 2.12
CA LYS A 21 13.42 -12.54 0.81
C LYS A 21 12.48 -12.93 -0.35
N PRO A 22 12.64 -12.35 -1.56
CA PRO A 22 11.85 -12.70 -2.72
C PRO A 22 12.11 -14.14 -3.11
N VAL A 23 11.06 -14.86 -3.47
CA VAL A 23 11.13 -16.25 -3.91
C VAL A 23 10.26 -16.46 -5.15
N GLY A 24 10.64 -17.45 -5.95
CA GLY A 24 9.90 -17.81 -7.16
C GLY A 24 10.00 -16.78 -8.29
N PRO A 25 9.23 -16.98 -9.37
CA PRO A 25 9.15 -16.06 -10.49
C PRO A 25 8.42 -14.76 -10.12
N ALA A 26 8.53 -13.75 -10.98
CA ALA A 26 7.68 -12.57 -10.92
C ALA A 26 6.20 -12.96 -11.04
N LEU A 27 5.36 -12.40 -10.16
CA LEU A 27 3.91 -12.50 -10.26
C LEU A 27 3.37 -11.59 -11.36
N THR A 28 4.02 -10.44 -11.53
CA THR A 28 3.82 -9.49 -12.62
C THR A 28 5.04 -8.57 -12.71
N SER A 29 5.21 -7.90 -13.84
CA SER A 29 6.30 -6.96 -14.12
C SER A 29 5.78 -5.71 -14.81
N GLY A 30 6.58 -4.65 -14.80
CA GLY A 30 6.40 -3.48 -15.65
C GLY A 30 7.75 -2.84 -15.93
N THR A 31 7.82 -1.97 -16.94
CA THR A 31 9.07 -1.31 -17.32
C THR A 31 8.95 0.20 -17.40
N LEU A 32 10.07 0.88 -17.22
CA LEU A 32 10.23 2.33 -17.40
C LEU A 32 11.56 2.59 -18.09
N ASP A 33 11.56 3.51 -19.05
CA ASP A 33 12.79 4.00 -19.63
C ASP A 33 13.51 4.92 -18.64
N GLY A 34 14.64 4.47 -18.09
CA GLY A 34 15.42 5.26 -17.12
C GLY A 34 15.95 6.58 -17.68
N THR A 35 15.97 6.76 -19.00
CA THR A 35 16.37 8.00 -19.64
C THR A 35 15.32 9.11 -19.53
N THR A 36 14.05 8.77 -19.28
CA THR A 36 12.96 9.75 -19.14
C THR A 36 12.87 10.37 -17.75
N ILE A 37 13.51 9.78 -16.74
CA ILE A 37 13.51 10.29 -15.36
C ILE A 37 14.28 11.62 -15.32
N THR A 38 13.63 12.69 -14.87
CA THR A 38 14.22 14.04 -14.86
C THR A 38 14.95 14.37 -13.57
N GLY A 39 14.49 13.84 -12.43
CA GLY A 39 15.08 14.11 -11.12
C GLY A 39 16.47 13.51 -10.97
N THR A 40 17.48 14.33 -10.65
CA THR A 40 18.89 13.90 -10.53
C THR A 40 19.42 13.92 -9.09
N SER A 41 18.63 14.43 -8.15
CA SER A 41 18.91 14.44 -6.71
C SER A 41 17.70 13.93 -5.92
N ARG A 42 17.81 13.87 -4.59
CA ARG A 42 16.69 13.49 -3.72
C ARG A 42 15.59 14.56 -3.71
N GLU A 43 15.99 15.83 -3.75
CA GLU A 43 15.13 17.02 -3.68
C GLU A 43 14.40 17.28 -5.00
N THR A 44 14.94 16.77 -6.11
CA THR A 44 14.37 16.90 -7.47
C THR A 44 13.74 15.61 -7.96
N ALA A 45 13.70 14.56 -7.14
CA ALA A 45 13.08 13.29 -7.50
C ALA A 45 11.56 13.44 -7.54
N GLU A 46 10.97 13.06 -8.67
CA GLU A 46 9.53 13.03 -8.87
C GLU A 46 8.97 11.61 -8.71
N TRP A 47 7.64 11.52 -8.56
CA TRP A 47 6.94 10.24 -8.59
C TRP A 47 6.91 9.69 -10.02
N GLU A 48 7.43 8.48 -10.18
CA GLU A 48 7.35 7.73 -11.45
C GLU A 48 6.30 6.63 -11.32
N THR A 49 5.46 6.49 -12.35
CA THR A 49 4.46 5.41 -12.42
C THR A 49 5.01 4.26 -13.25
N ILE A 50 5.02 3.07 -12.67
CA ILE A 50 5.23 1.82 -13.42
C ILE A 50 3.87 1.18 -13.62
N THR A 51 3.45 1.03 -14.88
CA THR A 51 2.29 0.21 -15.21
C THR A 51 2.73 -1.24 -15.31
N LEU A 52 2.08 -2.11 -14.55
CA LEU A 52 2.32 -3.56 -14.59
C LEU A 52 1.62 -4.16 -15.81
N ASP A 53 2.31 -5.06 -16.52
CA ASP A 53 1.87 -5.70 -17.77
C ASP A 53 0.57 -6.49 -17.57
N THR A 54 0.42 -7.11 -16.39
CA THR A 54 -0.77 -7.85 -16.00
C THR A 54 -1.21 -7.48 -14.57
N PRO A 55 -2.51 -7.27 -14.32
CA PRO A 55 -3.02 -7.15 -12.96
C PRO A 55 -2.71 -8.39 -12.12
N VAL A 56 -2.39 -8.19 -10.84
CA VAL A 56 -2.13 -9.27 -9.88
C VAL A 56 -2.97 -9.07 -8.62
N TRP A 57 -3.56 -10.15 -8.13
CA TRP A 57 -4.25 -10.15 -6.84
C TRP A 57 -3.23 -10.30 -5.70
N LEU A 58 -3.23 -9.36 -4.77
CA LEU A 58 -2.43 -9.43 -3.55
C LEU A 58 -3.37 -9.61 -2.35
N TYR A 59 -3.02 -10.54 -1.48
CA TYR A 59 -3.82 -10.85 -0.30
C TYR A 59 -3.29 -10.14 0.95
N ALA A 60 -4.20 -9.52 1.70
CA ALA A 60 -3.90 -8.90 2.98
C ALA A 60 -3.25 -9.91 3.95
N GLY A 61 -2.25 -9.44 4.70
CA GLY A 61 -1.51 -10.27 5.65
C GLY A 61 -0.36 -11.08 5.03
N LEU A 62 -0.27 -11.17 3.69
CA LEU A 62 0.89 -11.71 3.01
C LEU A 62 1.90 -10.61 2.69
N LYS A 63 3.19 -10.97 2.67
CA LYS A 63 4.28 -10.07 2.30
C LYS A 63 4.67 -10.30 0.84
N TYR A 64 4.88 -9.20 0.12
CA TYR A 64 5.37 -9.18 -1.25
C TYR A 64 6.60 -8.28 -1.33
N ALA A 65 7.44 -8.52 -2.34
CA ALA A 65 8.60 -7.71 -2.65
C ALA A 65 8.38 -6.96 -3.96
N ILE A 66 8.75 -5.69 -3.97
CA ILE A 66 8.95 -4.92 -5.19
C ILE A 66 10.43 -5.08 -5.55
N VAL A 67 10.71 -5.78 -6.65
CA VAL A 67 12.07 -6.04 -7.11
C VAL A 67 12.38 -5.13 -8.29
N CYS A 68 13.42 -4.31 -8.14
CA CYS A 68 13.86 -3.38 -9.17
C CYS A 68 15.22 -3.82 -9.72
N HIS A 69 15.33 -3.97 -11.05
CA HIS A 69 16.61 -4.20 -11.72
C HIS A 69 16.62 -3.47 -13.06
N GLY A 70 17.80 -3.07 -13.54
CA GLY A 70 17.91 -2.30 -14.78
C GLY A 70 19.05 -2.75 -15.67
N THR A 71 18.96 -2.40 -16.95
CA THR A 71 20.04 -2.64 -17.92
C THR A 71 21.05 -1.51 -17.91
N GLY A 72 22.34 -1.84 -18.04
CA GLY A 72 23.42 -0.83 -18.08
C GLY A 72 23.61 -0.08 -16.75
N THR A 73 23.10 -0.63 -15.64
CA THR A 73 23.19 0.01 -14.33
C THR A 73 24.52 -0.28 -13.64
N SER A 74 25.09 0.74 -13.00
CA SER A 74 26.26 0.65 -12.13
C SER A 74 26.14 1.67 -11.00
N ILE A 75 27.08 1.70 -10.05
CA ILE A 75 27.06 2.68 -8.95
C ILE A 75 27.10 4.15 -9.44
N SER A 76 27.69 4.41 -10.61
CA SER A 76 27.76 5.73 -11.25
C SER A 76 26.74 5.94 -12.37
N ASN A 77 25.91 4.94 -12.66
CA ASN A 77 24.86 5.00 -13.68
C ASN A 77 23.64 4.20 -13.20
N CYS A 78 22.74 4.79 -12.41
CA CYS A 78 21.65 4.04 -11.80
C CYS A 78 20.40 4.88 -11.58
N ILE A 79 19.29 4.18 -11.36
CA ILE A 79 18.08 4.77 -10.82
C ILE A 79 18.13 4.62 -9.31
N LYS A 80 17.77 5.69 -8.60
CA LYS A 80 17.73 5.77 -7.14
C LYS A 80 16.29 5.86 -6.68
N TRP A 81 15.91 4.89 -5.85
CA TRP A 81 14.65 4.88 -5.12
C TRP A 81 14.78 5.77 -3.88
N ASN A 82 13.87 6.72 -3.73
CA ASN A 82 13.84 7.59 -2.55
C ASN A 82 13.45 6.79 -1.29
N TYR A 83 13.97 7.24 -0.15
CA TYR A 83 13.69 6.62 1.14
C TYR A 83 13.60 7.64 2.27
N ASN A 84 12.99 7.22 3.38
CA ASN A 84 12.96 7.92 4.65
C ASN A 84 13.57 7.03 5.76
N THR A 85 14.14 7.64 6.80
CA THR A 85 14.71 6.94 7.97
C THR A 85 14.10 7.38 9.29
N ALA A 86 13.21 8.37 9.30
CA ALA A 86 12.71 8.98 10.53
C ALA A 86 11.67 8.12 11.27
N ASN A 87 10.90 7.28 10.56
CA ASN A 87 9.86 6.44 11.14
C ASN A 87 9.67 5.17 10.29
N PRO A 88 10.62 4.21 10.35
CA PRO A 88 10.60 3.04 9.48
C PRO A 88 9.40 2.13 9.76
N TYR A 89 8.77 1.63 8.70
CA TYR A 89 7.75 0.60 8.75
C TYR A 89 8.38 -0.74 9.16
N LEU A 90 8.18 -1.14 10.43
CA LEU A 90 8.81 -2.31 11.04
C LEU A 90 8.59 -3.64 10.31
N LYS A 91 7.55 -3.77 9.47
CA LYS A 91 7.30 -5.00 8.69
C LYS A 91 7.88 -4.95 7.28
N GLY A 92 8.40 -3.81 6.85
CA GLY A 92 9.12 -3.61 5.60
C GLY A 92 10.60 -3.97 5.72
N GLY A 93 11.36 -3.66 4.67
CA GLY A 93 12.82 -3.80 4.67
C GLY A 93 13.42 -3.53 3.31
N LEU A 94 14.69 -3.12 3.31
CA LEU A 94 15.51 -3.03 2.10
C LEU A 94 16.43 -4.25 2.04
N ILE A 95 16.46 -4.90 0.88
CA ILE A 95 17.33 -6.01 0.56
C ILE A 95 17.92 -5.78 -0.83
N SER A 96 19.12 -6.28 -1.06
CA SER A 96 19.83 -6.17 -2.32
C SER A 96 20.32 -7.52 -2.81
N SER A 97 20.65 -7.59 -4.09
CA SER A 97 21.30 -8.73 -4.72
C SER A 97 22.39 -8.20 -5.65
N SER A 98 23.55 -8.87 -5.65
CA SER A 98 24.69 -8.59 -6.54
C SER A 98 24.87 -9.64 -7.64
N ASP A 99 23.99 -10.65 -7.67
CA ASP A 99 24.09 -11.83 -8.54
C ASP A 99 22.78 -12.08 -9.33
N ALA A 100 22.13 -11.00 -9.74
CA ALA A 100 20.90 -11.02 -10.53
C ALA A 100 19.73 -11.75 -9.84
N GLY A 101 19.64 -11.65 -8.51
CA GLY A 101 18.54 -12.17 -7.70
C GLY A 101 18.70 -13.64 -7.29
N ALA A 102 19.88 -14.25 -7.52
CA ALA A 102 20.15 -15.61 -7.07
C ALA A 102 20.31 -15.68 -5.54
N THR A 103 20.94 -14.66 -4.94
CA THR A 103 21.02 -14.47 -3.49
C THR A 103 20.61 -13.05 -3.08
N TRP A 104 20.13 -12.92 -1.84
CA TRP A 104 19.64 -11.66 -1.28
C TRP A 104 20.29 -11.39 0.06
N THR A 105 20.82 -10.17 0.21
CA THR A 105 21.42 -9.67 1.45
C THR A 105 20.50 -8.63 2.08
N ALA A 106 20.26 -8.76 3.38
CA ALA A 106 19.53 -7.74 4.13
C ALA A 106 20.41 -6.49 4.31
N GLU A 107 19.92 -5.34 3.86
CA GLU A 107 20.70 -4.09 3.85
C GLU A 107 20.34 -3.20 5.03
N SER A 108 19.04 -2.95 5.24
CA SER A 108 18.61 -2.08 6.34
C SER A 108 17.14 -2.29 6.69
N VAL A 109 16.86 -2.31 8.00
CA VAL A 109 15.51 -2.25 8.58
C VAL A 109 15.09 -0.82 8.93
N SER A 110 15.99 0.16 8.76
CA SER A 110 15.74 1.57 9.10
C SER A 110 15.42 2.45 7.89
N MET A 111 15.37 1.88 6.69
CA MET A 111 15.05 2.60 5.46
C MET A 111 13.65 2.22 4.96
N ASP A 112 12.79 3.22 4.85
CA ASP A 112 11.48 3.12 4.20
C ASP A 112 11.57 3.61 2.79
N LEU A 113 11.60 2.67 1.84
CA LEU A 113 11.43 2.97 0.43
C LEU A 113 10.02 3.51 0.17
N THR A 114 9.93 4.67 -0.47
CA THR A 114 8.64 5.33 -0.72
C THR A 114 7.94 4.73 -1.92
N PHE A 115 6.74 4.18 -1.78
CA PHE A 115 5.91 3.74 -2.90
C PHE A 115 4.45 4.06 -2.68
N ARG A 116 3.68 3.95 -3.76
CA ARG A 116 2.23 3.95 -3.76
C ARG A 116 1.79 2.85 -4.69
N GLU A 117 0.79 2.10 -4.27
CA GLU A 117 0.11 1.16 -5.14
C GLU A 117 -1.19 1.77 -5.63
N TYR A 118 -1.56 1.43 -6.85
CA TYR A 118 -2.82 1.79 -7.46
C TYR A 118 -3.43 0.49 -7.97
N GLY A 119 -4.51 0.05 -7.32
CA GLY A 119 -5.25 -1.14 -7.69
C GLY A 119 -6.61 -0.79 -8.29
N THR A 120 -7.17 -1.71 -9.06
CA THR A 120 -8.54 -1.65 -9.57
C THR A 120 -9.37 -2.80 -9.00
N ALA A 121 -9.09 -3.21 -7.75
CA ALA A 121 -9.77 -4.34 -7.12
C ALA A 121 -11.29 -4.16 -7.26
N GLU A 122 -11.93 -5.08 -7.99
CA GLU A 122 -13.37 -5.10 -8.11
C GLU A 122 -13.97 -5.21 -6.70
N ASP A 123 -14.98 -4.40 -6.41
CA ASP A 123 -15.72 -4.41 -5.15
C ASP A 123 -15.01 -3.91 -3.88
N GLU A 124 -13.83 -3.27 -3.98
CA GLU A 124 -13.23 -2.62 -2.82
C GLU A 124 -13.98 -1.32 -2.46
N ILE A 125 -14.57 -1.31 -1.26
CA ILE A 125 -15.21 -0.15 -0.66
C ILE A 125 -14.29 0.43 0.41
N GLU A 126 -13.78 1.63 0.20
CA GLU A 126 -12.95 2.31 1.19
C GLU A 126 -13.86 2.99 2.23
N TYR A 127 -13.65 2.69 3.52
CA TYR A 127 -14.43 3.30 4.59
C TYR A 127 -13.93 4.70 4.93
N GLY A 128 -14.74 5.71 4.63
CA GLY A 128 -14.43 7.14 4.82
C GLY A 128 -14.86 7.70 6.18
N GLY A 129 -15.52 6.91 7.03
CA GLY A 129 -15.88 7.30 8.40
C GLY A 129 -17.36 7.10 8.75
N CYS A 130 -17.68 7.37 10.02
CA CYS A 130 -19.03 7.31 10.57
C CYS A 130 -19.25 8.49 11.50
N GLU A 131 -20.41 9.13 11.35
CA GLU A 131 -20.89 10.16 12.25
C GLU A 131 -22.27 9.79 12.79
N ILE A 132 -22.48 10.06 14.07
CA ILE A 132 -23.79 10.03 14.72
C ILE A 132 -24.26 11.46 14.86
N TYR A 133 -25.48 11.75 14.45
CA TYR A 133 -26.05 13.09 14.53
C TYR A 133 -27.56 13.04 14.82
N GLY A 134 -28.12 14.18 15.23
CA GLY A 134 -29.55 14.29 15.49
C GLY A 134 -30.04 13.43 16.66
N LEU A 135 -29.21 13.22 17.68
CA LEU A 135 -29.63 12.51 18.89
C LEU A 135 -30.73 13.30 19.61
N LYS A 136 -31.90 12.69 19.77
CA LYS A 136 -33.00 13.21 20.56
C LYS A 136 -33.55 12.10 21.45
N ILE A 137 -33.60 12.38 22.74
CA ILE A 137 -34.16 11.48 23.75
C ILE A 137 -35.44 12.11 24.27
N ALA A 138 -36.54 11.38 24.19
CA ALA A 138 -37.83 11.77 24.75
C ALA A 138 -38.53 10.53 25.27
N ASN A 139 -38.64 10.39 26.59
CA ASN A 139 -39.24 9.21 27.26
C ASN A 139 -40.57 8.80 26.56
N PRO A 140 -40.71 7.56 26.07
CA PRO A 140 -39.81 6.38 26.23
C PRO A 140 -38.82 6.15 25.08
N ASN A 141 -38.75 7.05 24.11
CA ASN A 141 -38.04 6.87 22.85
C ASN A 141 -36.70 7.62 22.79
N GLY A 142 -35.79 7.09 21.97
CA GLY A 142 -34.60 7.80 21.52
C GLY A 142 -34.49 7.65 20.00
N GLU A 143 -34.14 8.73 19.32
CA GLU A 143 -33.86 8.75 17.89
C GLU A 143 -32.48 9.35 17.63
N PHE A 144 -31.78 8.81 16.64
CA PHE A 144 -30.54 9.37 16.11
C PHE A 144 -30.38 8.94 14.66
N SER A 145 -29.52 9.63 13.94
CA SER A 145 -29.12 9.29 12.58
C SER A 145 -27.66 8.85 12.56
N ILE A 146 -27.35 7.92 11.68
CA ILE A 146 -25.97 7.55 11.35
C ILE A 146 -25.74 7.89 9.89
N ARG A 147 -24.63 8.58 9.59
CA ARG A 147 -24.08 8.68 8.23
C ARG A 147 -22.76 7.94 8.19
N ARG A 148 -22.67 6.98 7.27
CA ARG A 148 -21.42 6.28 6.94
C ARG A 148 -20.98 6.74 5.56
N LEU A 149 -19.71 7.11 5.44
CA LEU A 149 -19.11 7.58 4.20
C LEU A 149 -18.27 6.45 3.61
N PHE A 150 -18.39 6.25 2.31
CA PHE A 150 -17.62 5.26 1.59
C PHE A 150 -17.11 5.87 0.29
N THR A 151 -15.89 5.51 -0.11
CA THR A 151 -15.33 5.86 -1.41
C THR A 151 -15.28 4.61 -2.28
N ASN A 152 -15.77 4.73 -3.51
CA ASN A 152 -15.65 3.70 -4.53
C ASN A 152 -14.72 4.19 -5.63
N ASN A 153 -13.50 3.64 -5.64
CA ASN A 153 -12.49 3.92 -6.66
C ASN A 153 -12.29 2.74 -7.63
N CYS A 154 -13.14 1.69 -7.58
CA CYS A 154 -12.94 0.47 -8.39
C CYS A 154 -13.44 0.61 -9.84
N GLY A 155 -14.10 1.71 -10.20
CA GLY A 155 -14.64 1.94 -11.54
C GLY A 155 -15.91 1.15 -11.88
N SER A 156 -16.33 0.23 -11.00
CA SER A 156 -17.55 -0.58 -11.10
C SER A 156 -18.59 -0.16 -10.05
N SER A 157 -19.82 -0.67 -10.13
CA SER A 157 -20.86 -0.42 -9.13
C SER A 157 -20.74 -1.37 -7.93
N ILE A 158 -20.65 -0.83 -6.71
CA ILE A 158 -20.67 -1.62 -5.46
C ILE A 158 -22.06 -1.56 -4.84
N THR A 159 -22.63 -2.73 -4.49
CA THR A 159 -23.93 -2.83 -3.77
C THR A 159 -23.71 -3.16 -2.31
N ILE A 160 -24.07 -2.24 -1.40
CA ILE A 160 -24.09 -2.49 0.04
C ILE A 160 -25.40 -3.19 0.39
N ARG A 161 -25.34 -4.47 0.73
CA ARG A 161 -26.54 -5.29 1.00
C ARG A 161 -27.07 -5.17 2.41
N GLU A 162 -26.22 -4.78 3.36
CA GLU A 162 -26.61 -4.67 4.77
C GLU A 162 -25.94 -3.48 5.44
N ILE A 163 -26.73 -2.74 6.21
CA ILE A 163 -26.25 -1.72 7.14
C ILE A 163 -26.95 -1.98 8.48
N GLY A 164 -26.20 -2.45 9.47
CA GLY A 164 -26.72 -2.77 10.81
C GLY A 164 -26.36 -1.74 11.87
N ILE A 165 -27.13 -1.76 12.96
CA ILE A 165 -26.78 -1.15 14.25
C ILE A 165 -26.84 -2.26 15.29
N GLN A 166 -25.72 -2.53 15.97
CA GLN A 166 -25.69 -3.41 17.12
C GLN A 166 -25.76 -2.56 18.38
N ALA A 167 -26.87 -2.64 19.11
CA ALA A 167 -27.05 -2.00 20.41
C ALA A 167 -27.03 -3.07 21.51
N GLY A 168 -26.16 -2.91 22.51
CA GLY A 168 -26.20 -3.71 23.73
C GLY A 168 -27.09 -3.04 24.77
N ALA A 169 -28.02 -3.77 25.37
CA ALA A 169 -28.72 -3.28 26.55
C ALA A 169 -27.76 -3.31 27.75
N PRO A 170 -27.72 -2.26 28.60
CA PRO A 170 -26.96 -2.33 29.84
C PRO A 170 -27.51 -3.46 30.72
N THR A 171 -26.63 -4.30 31.25
CA THR A 171 -27.00 -5.45 32.09
C THR A 171 -27.37 -5.06 33.53
N THR A 172 -27.26 -3.78 33.87
CA THR A 172 -27.47 -3.28 35.23
C THR A 172 -28.64 -2.30 35.26
N PHE A 173 -29.73 -2.73 35.89
CA PHE A 173 -30.86 -1.88 36.27
C PHE A 173 -30.36 -0.94 37.39
N CYS A 174 -30.44 0.38 37.20
CA CYS A 174 -30.22 1.32 38.30
C CYS A 174 -31.53 1.42 39.09
N PRO A 175 -31.63 0.89 40.32
CA PRO A 175 -32.86 1.00 41.09
C PRO A 175 -33.10 2.49 41.40
N TYR A 176 -34.25 3.01 40.99
CA TYR A 176 -34.73 4.32 41.40
C TYR A 176 -34.82 4.33 42.94
N ASN A 177 -34.06 5.21 43.60
CA ASN A 177 -34.37 5.60 44.97
C ASN A 177 -35.56 6.57 44.90
N ILE A 178 -36.74 6.08 45.29
CA ILE A 178 -37.94 6.88 45.56
C ILE A 178 -37.80 7.48 46.96
#